data_AF-A0A8K0GKW5-F1
#
_entry.id   AF-A0A8K0GKW5-F1
#
_cell.length_a   1.000
_cell.length_b   1.000
_cell.length_c   1.000
_cell.angle_alpha   90.00
_cell.angle_beta   90.00
_cell.angle_gamma   90.00
#
_symmetry.space_group_name_H-M   'P 1'
#
loop_
_entity.id
_entity.type
_entity.pdbx_description
1 polymer ?
#
loop_
_entity_poly.entity_id
_entity_poly.type
_entity_poly.pdbx_seq_one_letter_code
_entity_poly.pdbx_strand_id
1 'polypeptide(L)'
;MLEPRTVAEKSFNKETHRLAGEVQLHLYGNFLEKYNNRLSRFKRNLANEYNIRSKSIAIENKTFEDVSLLQLVQSDNKLLSRILASLGSICEELNSLINEAYEDYYITFVFYGEETGKGTENLQSVSKLIERLQRVSFFVNRVQHVIILLLRQLCAILGKNLYSGNSATCFPEPLDYLAELLVCLITLDCICGGVLQEHWTVYRRTVRSMLHNPSQFQLPLDQLRSLDKCLAEIEIKLLNGTILQKTMERCLDEGLIIAMKSCSLNNEFTLYIHQMLGELEKDDENISFTQIWLQANALFVFQYYLFGNLDKKLYKRLCEVNKKTAACTICGNILWYPEQFLIKHIPTLAKSLDIKVAANNRLTQIATRSQNLPKESHMLCGQAYTWMTEITNITKKDMSHLRLKHLQKACDLLIDGIKLVKKISELVKWITNLHADEGRPMAKSVLLALCRLIEVLKAMQFTFQRNLLPLVYIILLISQHLTHKALTLLVGIKKSFTQEKSYKEQQLDVLSSLSVAEQALKGKDQTTIMLINYYVCVLWFLFIKKNLF
;
A
#
# COMPACT_ATOMS: atom_id res chain seq x y z
N MET A 1 -19.49 -10.67 47.86
CA MET A 1 -20.83 -10.35 47.33
C MET A 1 -21.04 -8.86 47.49
N LEU A 2 -20.94 -8.10 46.40
CA LEU A 2 -21.32 -6.70 46.31
C LEU A 2 -22.28 -6.63 45.12
N GLU A 3 -23.54 -6.31 45.39
CA GLU A 3 -24.61 -6.23 44.40
C GLU A 3 -24.35 -5.10 43.38
N PRO A 4 -24.67 -5.30 42.09
CA PRO A 4 -24.61 -4.23 41.11
C PRO A 4 -25.79 -3.28 41.37
N ARG A 5 -25.49 -2.08 41.86
CA ARG A 5 -26.46 -0.98 41.91
C ARG A 5 -26.97 -0.72 40.50
N THR A 6 -28.28 -0.84 40.35
CA THR A 6 -29.10 -0.40 39.22
C THR A 6 -28.76 1.05 38.83
N VAL A 7 -27.83 1.22 37.90
CA VAL A 7 -27.71 2.47 37.14
C VAL A 7 -28.80 2.40 36.10
N ALA A 8 -29.94 3.01 36.42
CA ALA A 8 -30.95 3.32 35.42
C ALA A 8 -30.28 4.15 34.32
N GLU A 9 -30.17 3.59 33.11
CA GLU A 9 -29.83 4.32 31.91
C GLU A 9 -30.89 5.40 31.70
N LYS A 10 -30.66 6.59 32.26
CA LYS A 10 -31.43 7.77 31.93
C LYS A 10 -31.17 8.05 30.45
N SER A 11 -32.19 7.86 29.61
CA SER A 11 -32.14 8.29 28.23
C SER A 11 -32.01 9.81 28.20
N PHE A 12 -30.80 10.29 27.95
CA PHE A 12 -30.56 11.72 27.83
C PHE A 12 -31.29 12.22 26.58
N ASN A 13 -31.99 13.34 26.71
CA ASN A 13 -32.60 13.97 25.55
C ASN A 13 -31.51 14.47 24.58
N LYS A 14 -31.89 14.66 23.31
CA LYS A 14 -30.97 15.05 22.22
C LYS A 14 -30.18 16.33 22.53
N GLU A 15 -30.79 17.25 23.28
CA GLU A 15 -30.19 18.50 23.76
C GLU A 15 -29.06 18.24 24.78
N THR A 16 -29.27 17.30 25.72
CA THR A 16 -28.29 16.96 26.76
C THR A 16 -27.12 16.20 26.18
N HIS A 17 -27.33 15.33 25.18
CA HIS A 17 -26.24 14.72 24.42
C HIS A 17 -25.43 15.75 23.63
N ARG A 18 -26.08 16.78 23.05
CA ARG A 18 -25.36 17.88 22.39
C ARG A 18 -24.52 18.67 23.39
N LEU A 19 -25.10 19.08 24.52
CA LEU A 19 -24.42 19.83 25.57
C LEU A 19 -23.26 19.03 26.19
N ALA A 20 -23.46 17.74 26.47
CA ALA A 20 -22.40 16.86 26.96
C ALA A 20 -21.27 16.72 25.92
N GLY A 21 -21.60 16.59 24.64
CA GLY A 21 -20.63 16.57 23.54
C GLY A 21 -19.84 17.87 23.42
N GLU A 22 -20.50 19.02 23.53
CA GLU A 22 -19.86 20.35 23.53
C GLU A 22 -18.92 20.53 24.74
N VAL A 23 -19.35 20.11 25.93
CA VAL A 23 -18.51 20.16 27.15
C VAL A 23 -17.31 19.22 27.00
N GLN A 24 -17.50 18.01 26.47
CA GLN A 24 -16.42 17.06 26.22
C GLN A 24 -15.41 17.61 25.20
N LEU A 25 -15.88 18.23 24.11
CA LEU A 25 -15.05 18.92 23.12
C LEU A 25 -14.25 20.07 23.74
N HIS A 26 -14.88 20.86 24.60
CA HIS A 26 -14.22 21.97 25.29
C HIS A 26 -13.16 21.48 26.30
N LEU A 27 -13.46 20.42 27.06
CA LEU A 27 -12.51 19.81 27.98
C LEU A 27 -11.32 19.20 27.23
N TYR A 28 -11.57 18.53 26.11
CA TYR A 28 -10.54 17.95 25.27
C TYR A 28 -9.68 19.01 24.58
N GLY A 29 -10.30 20.08 24.05
CA GLY A 29 -9.60 21.24 23.50
C GLY A 29 -8.70 21.90 24.55
N ASN A 30 -9.22 22.15 25.75
CA ASN A 30 -8.44 22.70 26.86
C ASN A 30 -7.28 21.78 27.28
N PHE A 31 -7.49 20.46 27.29
CA PHE A 31 -6.44 19.49 27.58
C PHE A 31 -5.31 19.56 26.54
N LEU A 32 -5.66 19.53 25.26
CA LEU A 32 -4.70 19.59 24.17
C LEU A 32 -3.96 20.93 24.13
N GLU A 33 -4.62 22.04 24.46
CA GLU A 33 -3.98 23.34 24.57
C GLU A 33 -2.98 23.39 25.72
N LYS A 34 -3.36 22.89 26.91
CA LYS A 34 -2.44 22.75 28.05
C LYS A 34 -1.25 21.85 27.70
N TYR A 35 -1.49 20.75 26.99
CA TYR A 35 -0.45 19.85 26.52
C TYR A 35 0.48 20.54 25.53
N ASN A 36 -0.06 21.24 24.52
CA ASN A 36 0.70 21.99 23.52
C ASN A 36 1.54 23.11 24.15
N ASN A 37 0.99 23.82 25.13
CA ASN A 37 1.70 24.87 25.87
C ASN A 37 2.87 24.30 26.70
N ARG A 38 2.68 23.16 27.37
CA ARG A 38 3.75 22.45 28.09
C ARG A 38 4.85 22.00 27.13
N LEU A 39 4.47 21.41 25.99
CA LEU A 39 5.39 20.88 25.00
C LEU A 39 6.18 21.99 24.29
N SER A 40 5.54 23.13 24.00
CA SER A 40 6.18 24.32 23.43
C SER A 40 7.15 24.99 24.39
N ARG A 41 6.89 24.92 25.71
CA ARG A 41 7.83 25.37 26.74
C ARG A 41 9.05 24.43 26.83
N PHE A 42 8.82 23.13 26.73
CA PHE A 42 9.89 22.13 26.69
C PHE A 42 10.76 22.28 25.44
N LYS A 43 10.15 22.49 24.26
CA LYS A 43 10.86 22.67 22.98
C LYS A 43 11.80 23.88 23.00
N ARG A 44 11.36 25.01 23.55
CA ARG A 44 12.20 26.21 23.72
C ARG A 44 13.44 26.00 24.60
N ASN A 45 13.39 25.01 25.51
CA ASN A 45 14.52 24.67 26.37
C ASN A 45 15.53 23.72 25.67
N LEU A 46 15.20 23.18 24.50
CA LEU A 46 16.12 22.39 23.69
C LEU A 46 16.93 23.35 22.81
N ALA A 47 18.24 23.48 23.09
CA ALA A 47 19.16 24.45 22.49
C ALA A 47 19.43 24.28 20.97
N ASN A 48 18.63 23.51 20.23
CA ASN A 48 18.90 23.10 18.85
C ASN A 48 17.67 23.21 17.92
N GLU A 49 16.86 24.27 18.03
CA GLU A 49 15.70 24.47 17.14
C GLU A 49 16.04 24.54 15.64
N TYR A 50 17.31 24.78 15.29
CA TYR A 50 17.79 24.97 13.91
C TYR A 50 18.75 23.89 13.40
N ASN A 51 18.98 22.82 14.16
CA ASN A 51 19.92 21.79 13.72
C ASN A 51 19.24 20.85 12.70
N ILE A 52 19.56 21.03 11.42
CA ILE A 52 19.07 20.20 10.30
C ILE A 52 19.43 18.71 10.48
N ARG A 53 20.47 18.40 11.28
CA ARG A 53 20.93 17.04 11.56
C ARG A 53 20.35 16.44 12.85
N SER A 54 19.73 17.23 13.72
CA SER A 54 19.12 16.66 14.92
C SER A 54 17.85 15.91 14.51
N LYS A 55 17.84 14.59 14.67
CA LYS A 55 16.61 13.81 14.69
C LYS A 55 15.74 14.39 15.80
N SER A 56 14.62 15.03 15.46
CA SER A 56 13.62 15.41 16.45
C SER A 56 13.32 14.17 17.29
N ILE A 57 13.31 14.30 18.62
CA ILE A 57 12.76 13.26 19.49
C ILE A 57 11.28 13.16 19.10
N ALA A 58 10.98 12.19 18.24
CA ALA A 58 9.63 11.89 17.80
C ALA A 58 9.03 10.94 18.84
N ILE A 59 7.92 11.35 19.44
CA ILE A 59 7.09 10.43 20.21
C ILE A 59 6.41 9.55 19.17
N GLU A 60 6.84 8.30 19.06
CA GLU A 60 6.20 7.31 18.20
C GLU A 60 4.89 6.89 18.86
N ASN A 61 3.81 7.59 18.55
CA ASN A 61 2.46 7.18 18.95
C ASN A 61 2.04 6.00 18.07
N LYS A 62 2.57 4.80 18.34
CA LYS A 62 1.92 3.58 17.84
C LYS A 62 0.64 3.39 18.64
N THR A 63 -0.50 3.48 17.98
CA THR A 63 -1.79 3.15 18.56
C THR A 63 -1.89 1.64 18.69
N PHE A 64 -2.22 1.14 19.88
CA PHE A 64 -2.46 -0.27 20.14
C PHE A 64 -3.95 -0.47 20.37
N GLU A 65 -4.55 -1.39 19.60
CA GLU A 65 -5.95 -1.74 19.76
C GLU A 65 -6.05 -2.89 20.77
N ASP A 66 -6.56 -2.58 21.97
CA ASP A 66 -6.77 -3.58 23.03
C ASP A 66 -7.99 -4.49 22.76
N VAL A 67 -8.73 -4.23 21.68
CA VAL A 67 -9.95 -4.97 21.31
C VAL A 67 -9.62 -6.00 20.25
N SER A 68 -9.96 -7.26 20.51
CA SER A 68 -9.76 -8.34 19.53
C SER A 68 -10.65 -8.15 18.30
N LEU A 69 -10.16 -8.55 17.12
CA LEU A 69 -10.94 -8.54 15.87
C LEU A 69 -12.33 -9.17 16.07
N LEU A 70 -12.41 -10.33 16.73
CA LEU A 70 -13.68 -11.04 16.98
C LEU A 70 -14.73 -10.21 17.73
N GLN A 71 -14.31 -9.31 18.62
CA GLN A 71 -15.21 -8.41 19.35
C GLN A 71 -15.67 -7.23 18.48
N LEU A 72 -14.82 -6.76 17.56
CA LEU A 72 -15.18 -5.72 16.60
C LEU A 72 -16.19 -6.22 15.57
N VAL A 73 -16.10 -7.49 15.20
CA VAL A 73 -16.92 -8.09 14.15
C VAL A 73 -18.24 -8.69 14.63
N GLN A 74 -18.50 -8.64 15.94
CA GLN A 74 -19.66 -9.31 16.52
C GLN A 74 -20.98 -8.68 16.02
N SER A 75 -21.88 -9.53 15.53
CA SER A 75 -23.20 -9.15 15.04
C SER A 75 -24.24 -10.21 15.41
N ASP A 76 -25.51 -9.82 15.42
CA ASP A 76 -26.64 -10.74 15.57
C ASP A 76 -26.69 -11.76 14.41
N ASN A 77 -26.19 -11.39 13.24
CA ASN A 77 -25.96 -12.32 12.14
C ASN A 77 -24.61 -13.07 12.31
N LYS A 78 -24.70 -14.34 12.72
CA LYS A 78 -23.53 -15.22 12.91
C LYS A 78 -22.78 -15.54 11.61
N LEU A 79 -23.47 -15.61 10.47
CA LEU A 79 -22.84 -15.87 9.17
C LEU A 79 -21.99 -14.66 8.75
N LEU A 80 -22.55 -13.47 8.87
CA LEU A 80 -21.87 -12.20 8.63
C LEU A 80 -20.62 -12.06 9.51
N SER A 81 -20.77 -12.30 10.82
CA SER A 81 -19.65 -12.23 11.78
C SER A 81 -18.49 -13.17 11.38
N ARG A 82 -18.81 -14.40 10.91
CA ARG A 82 -17.79 -15.35 10.43
C ARG A 82 -17.12 -14.89 9.14
N ILE A 83 -17.88 -14.43 8.16
CA ILE A 83 -17.35 -13.94 6.87
C ILE A 83 -16.38 -12.79 7.14
N LEU A 84 -16.83 -11.80 7.89
CA LEU A 84 -16.05 -10.63 8.23
C LEU A 84 -14.80 -10.97 9.05
N ALA A 85 -14.90 -11.86 10.06
CA ALA A 85 -13.74 -12.26 10.85
C ALA A 85 -12.70 -13.00 10.00
N SER A 86 -13.15 -13.91 9.12
CA SER A 86 -12.26 -14.70 8.26
C SER A 86 -11.52 -13.85 7.24
N LEU A 87 -12.24 -13.06 6.43
CA LEU A 87 -11.61 -12.21 5.43
C LEU A 87 -10.85 -11.04 6.13
N GLY A 88 -11.31 -10.57 7.30
CA GLY A 88 -10.66 -9.47 8.04
C GLY A 88 -9.29 -9.89 8.55
N SER A 89 -9.20 -11.09 9.11
CA SER A 89 -7.92 -11.69 9.52
C SER A 89 -6.97 -11.87 8.33
N ILE A 90 -7.50 -12.27 7.15
CA ILE A 90 -6.70 -12.41 5.94
C ILE A 90 -6.18 -11.05 5.47
N CYS A 91 -7.00 -10.00 5.46
CA CYS A 91 -6.55 -8.67 5.04
C CYS A 91 -5.54 -8.05 6.02
N GLU A 92 -5.74 -8.23 7.33
CA GLU A 92 -4.77 -7.82 8.35
C GLU A 92 -3.41 -8.50 8.12
N GLU A 93 -3.43 -9.80 7.84
CA GLU A 93 -2.23 -10.55 7.53
C GLU A 93 -1.58 -10.13 6.20
N LEU A 94 -2.37 -9.91 5.14
CA LEU A 94 -1.85 -9.39 3.87
C LEU A 94 -1.13 -8.06 4.09
N ASN A 95 -1.74 -7.15 4.83
CA ASN A 95 -1.15 -5.86 5.18
C ASN A 95 0.14 -6.02 6.00
N SER A 96 0.17 -6.95 6.96
CA SER A 96 1.38 -7.27 7.72
C SER A 96 2.52 -7.77 6.82
N LEU A 97 2.23 -8.65 5.86
CA LEU A 97 3.21 -9.18 4.92
C LEU A 97 3.73 -8.11 3.95
N ILE A 98 2.85 -7.20 3.52
CA ILE A 98 3.24 -6.04 2.70
C ILE A 98 4.23 -5.17 3.48
N ASN A 99 3.92 -4.82 4.73
CA ASN A 99 4.80 -4.01 5.57
C ASN A 99 6.14 -4.71 5.85
N GLU A 100 6.12 -6.01 6.13
CA GLU A 100 7.33 -6.83 6.32
C GLU A 100 8.25 -6.77 5.07
N ALA A 101 7.68 -6.84 3.86
CA ALA A 101 8.46 -6.72 2.63
C ALA A 101 9.16 -5.36 2.49
N TYR A 102 8.43 -4.27 2.74
CA TYR A 102 8.94 -2.91 2.61
C TYR A 102 9.99 -2.57 3.68
N GLU A 103 9.76 -2.94 4.94
CA GLU A 103 10.60 -2.55 6.07
C GLU A 103 11.83 -3.44 6.24
N ASP A 104 11.67 -4.77 6.11
CA ASP A 104 12.73 -5.72 6.50
C ASP A 104 13.58 -6.23 5.33
N TYR A 105 13.01 -6.32 4.12
CA TYR A 105 13.66 -7.03 3.00
C TYR A 105 14.23 -6.11 1.94
N TYR A 106 13.48 -5.12 1.43
CA TYR A 106 13.91 -4.36 0.24
C TYR A 106 15.24 -3.62 0.41
N ILE A 107 15.40 -2.88 1.51
CA ILE A 107 16.61 -2.08 1.76
C ILE A 107 17.86 -2.96 1.71
N THR A 108 17.82 -4.14 2.34
CA THR A 108 18.96 -5.06 2.41
C THR A 108 19.46 -5.49 1.03
N PHE A 109 18.55 -5.80 0.10
CA PHE A 109 18.92 -6.27 -1.23
C PHE A 109 19.23 -5.14 -2.22
N VAL A 110 18.59 -3.97 -2.06
CA VAL A 110 18.88 -2.80 -2.91
C VAL A 110 20.31 -2.29 -2.70
N PHE A 111 20.77 -2.23 -1.46
CA PHE A 111 22.14 -1.79 -1.15
C PHE A 111 23.20 -2.89 -1.34
N TYR A 112 22.78 -4.11 -1.70
CA TYR A 112 23.71 -5.19 -1.92
C TYR A 112 24.58 -4.93 -3.15
N GLY A 113 25.91 -4.97 -2.95
CA GLY A 113 26.88 -4.71 -4.01
C GLY A 113 27.42 -3.27 -4.03
N GLU A 114 26.78 -2.32 -3.34
CA GLU A 114 27.32 -0.94 -3.21
C GLU A 114 28.53 -0.88 -2.26
N GLU A 115 28.62 -1.82 -1.30
CA GLU A 115 29.70 -1.88 -0.31
C GLU A 115 30.86 -2.82 -0.69
N THR A 116 30.72 -3.64 -1.74
CA THR A 116 31.69 -4.71 -2.04
C THR A 116 32.76 -4.25 -3.03
N GLY A 117 34.04 -4.28 -2.61
CA GLY A 117 35.18 -4.18 -3.51
C GLY A 117 35.33 -5.44 -4.37
N LYS A 118 36.18 -5.37 -5.40
CA LYS A 118 36.40 -6.50 -6.33
C LYS A 118 37.14 -7.65 -5.62
N GLY A 119 36.58 -8.87 -5.64
CA GLY A 119 37.32 -10.10 -5.29
C GLY A 119 36.67 -10.98 -4.20
N THR A 120 37.49 -11.55 -3.31
CA THR A 120 37.12 -12.48 -2.20
C THR A 120 36.10 -11.91 -1.21
N GLU A 121 35.91 -10.59 -1.19
CA GLU A 121 34.86 -9.89 -0.44
C GLU A 121 33.46 -10.35 -0.87
N ASN A 122 33.30 -10.85 -2.11
CA ASN A 122 32.04 -11.34 -2.66
C ASN A 122 31.54 -12.64 -2.00
N LEU A 123 32.44 -13.49 -1.47
CA LEU A 123 32.03 -14.73 -0.79
C LEU A 123 31.54 -14.45 0.64
N GLN A 124 32.20 -13.52 1.33
CA GLN A 124 31.82 -13.13 2.69
C GLN A 124 30.51 -12.33 2.68
N SER A 125 30.28 -11.48 1.68
CA SER A 125 29.04 -10.72 1.54
C SER A 125 27.83 -11.64 1.31
N VAL A 126 27.94 -12.62 0.41
CA VAL A 126 26.88 -13.64 0.20
C VAL A 126 26.65 -14.44 1.48
N SER A 127 27.71 -14.85 2.18
CA SER A 127 27.58 -15.65 3.42
C SER A 127 26.75 -14.93 4.49
N LYS A 128 26.96 -13.62 4.65
CA LYS A 128 26.18 -12.78 5.60
C LYS A 128 24.70 -12.65 5.21
N LEU A 129 24.37 -12.84 3.93
CA LEU A 129 23.00 -12.77 3.44
C LEU A 129 22.22 -14.08 3.53
N ILE A 130 22.86 -15.22 3.78
CA ILE A 130 22.18 -16.53 3.73
C ILE A 130 20.98 -16.59 4.68
N GLU A 131 21.12 -16.12 5.93
CA GLU A 131 20.01 -16.09 6.88
C GLU A 131 18.85 -15.22 6.37
N ARG A 132 19.17 -14.06 5.78
CA ARG A 132 18.16 -13.15 5.22
C ARG A 132 17.46 -13.77 4.01
N LEU A 133 18.19 -14.40 3.10
CA LEU A 133 17.63 -15.14 1.97
C LEU A 133 16.73 -16.30 2.44
N GLN A 134 17.10 -16.98 3.52
CA GLN A 134 16.26 -18.02 4.09
C GLN A 134 14.97 -17.45 4.66
N ARG A 135 15.02 -16.33 5.40
CA ARG A 135 13.82 -15.62 5.89
C ARG A 135 12.91 -15.19 4.74
N VAL A 136 13.46 -14.62 3.67
CA VAL A 136 12.70 -14.25 2.46
C VAL A 136 12.07 -15.49 1.80
N SER A 137 12.76 -16.63 1.82
CA SER A 137 12.19 -17.89 1.32
C SER A 137 10.96 -18.31 2.12
N PHE A 138 10.99 -18.20 3.45
CA PHE A 138 9.84 -18.48 4.31
C PHE A 138 8.71 -17.46 4.11
N PHE A 139 9.06 -16.18 4.01
CA PHE A 139 8.13 -15.10 3.68
C PHE A 139 7.37 -15.40 2.38
N VAL A 140 8.07 -15.73 1.28
CA VAL A 140 7.44 -16.08 -0.01
C VAL A 140 6.50 -17.29 0.14
N ASN A 141 6.86 -18.30 0.93
CA ASN A 141 5.97 -19.43 1.19
C ASN A 141 4.71 -19.02 1.95
N ARG A 142 4.82 -18.07 2.90
CA ARG A 142 3.67 -17.55 3.65
C ARG A 142 2.77 -16.72 2.75
N VAL A 143 3.34 -15.82 1.95
CA VAL A 143 2.61 -15.02 0.95
C VAL A 143 1.79 -15.92 0.02
N GLN A 144 2.40 -16.97 -0.52
CA GLN A 144 1.69 -17.94 -1.37
C GLN A 144 0.50 -18.59 -0.66
N HIS A 145 0.67 -18.96 0.61
CA HIS A 145 -0.40 -19.56 1.40
C HIS A 145 -1.56 -18.58 1.63
N VAL A 146 -1.26 -17.33 1.98
CA VAL A 146 -2.27 -16.31 2.25
C VAL A 146 -3.04 -15.92 0.98
N ILE A 147 -2.36 -15.83 -0.17
CA ILE A 147 -3.02 -15.63 -1.48
C ILE A 147 -4.00 -16.77 -1.76
N ILE A 148 -3.61 -18.02 -1.55
CA ILE A 148 -4.51 -19.18 -1.74
C ILE A 148 -5.70 -19.11 -0.78
N LEU A 149 -5.49 -18.75 0.48
CA LEU A 149 -6.57 -18.59 1.46
C LEU A 149 -7.56 -17.50 1.03
N LEU A 150 -7.06 -16.36 0.57
CA LEU A 150 -7.89 -15.28 0.04
C LEU A 150 -8.75 -15.76 -1.14
N LEU A 151 -8.13 -16.41 -2.14
CA LEU A 151 -8.83 -16.90 -3.32
C LEU A 151 -9.91 -17.93 -2.94
N ARG A 152 -9.59 -18.87 -2.04
CA ARG A 152 -10.57 -19.86 -1.53
C ARG A 152 -11.74 -19.19 -0.84
N GLN A 153 -11.47 -18.18 -0.01
CA GLN A 153 -12.52 -17.46 0.72
C GLN A 153 -13.41 -16.66 -0.22
N LEU A 154 -12.84 -15.97 -1.22
CA LEU A 154 -13.60 -15.26 -2.24
C LEU A 154 -14.43 -16.22 -3.11
N CYS A 155 -13.86 -17.36 -3.53
CA CYS A 155 -14.59 -18.39 -4.25
C CYS A 155 -15.77 -18.94 -3.44
N ALA A 156 -15.58 -19.19 -2.15
CA ALA A 156 -16.63 -19.70 -1.27
C ALA A 156 -17.78 -18.71 -1.07
N ILE A 157 -17.48 -17.40 -1.02
CA ILE A 157 -18.49 -16.35 -0.91
C ILE A 157 -19.24 -16.18 -2.23
N LEU A 158 -18.50 -16.09 -3.34
CA LEU A 158 -19.07 -15.88 -4.67
C LEU A 158 -19.84 -17.11 -5.18
N GLY A 159 -19.38 -18.33 -4.86
CA GLY A 159 -20.02 -19.58 -5.26
C GLY A 159 -21.38 -19.82 -4.60
N LYS A 160 -21.68 -19.13 -3.49
CA LYS A 160 -23.04 -19.13 -2.90
C LYS A 160 -24.06 -18.30 -3.69
N ASN A 161 -23.63 -17.61 -4.76
CA ASN A 161 -24.46 -16.75 -5.60
C ASN A 161 -25.31 -15.75 -4.79
N LEU A 162 -24.77 -15.27 -3.66
CA LEU A 162 -25.40 -14.25 -2.83
C LEU A 162 -25.47 -12.87 -3.54
N TYR A 163 -24.95 -12.78 -4.77
CA TYR A 163 -24.67 -11.55 -5.50
C TYR A 163 -25.09 -11.66 -6.98
N SER A 164 -25.55 -10.53 -7.55
CA SER A 164 -25.80 -10.37 -8.99
C SER A 164 -25.48 -8.96 -9.50
N GLY A 165 -24.34 -8.40 -9.10
CA GLY A 165 -23.89 -7.09 -9.58
C GLY A 165 -23.12 -7.19 -10.91
N ASN A 166 -23.29 -6.18 -11.76
CA ASN A 166 -22.73 -6.17 -13.11
C ASN A 166 -21.80 -4.95 -13.38
N SER A 167 -21.58 -4.03 -12.43
CA SER A 167 -20.96 -2.73 -12.75
C SER A 167 -19.73 -2.30 -11.96
N ALA A 168 -19.47 -2.84 -10.76
CA ALA A 168 -18.30 -2.50 -9.95
C ALA A 168 -17.96 -3.68 -9.04
N THR A 169 -16.71 -3.76 -8.58
CA THR A 169 -16.26 -4.90 -7.77
C THR A 169 -16.80 -4.83 -6.34
N CYS A 170 -17.18 -5.98 -5.80
CA CYS A 170 -17.62 -6.16 -4.42
C CYS A 170 -16.48 -6.25 -3.41
N PHE A 171 -15.25 -6.50 -3.86
CA PHE A 171 -14.12 -6.74 -2.98
C PHE A 171 -12.90 -5.88 -3.37
N PRO A 172 -13.04 -4.54 -3.48
CA PRO A 172 -11.91 -3.69 -3.86
C PRO A 172 -10.74 -3.80 -2.89
N GLU A 173 -10.94 -3.76 -1.55
CA GLU A 173 -9.82 -3.83 -0.59
C GLU A 173 -9.09 -5.19 -0.59
N PRO A 174 -9.76 -6.36 -0.52
CA PRO A 174 -9.03 -7.62 -0.63
C PRO A 174 -8.27 -7.76 -1.96
N LEU A 175 -8.82 -7.21 -3.05
CA LEU A 175 -8.14 -7.20 -4.34
C LEU A 175 -7.00 -6.18 -4.41
N ASP A 176 -7.08 -5.06 -3.70
CA ASP A 176 -6.01 -4.05 -3.57
C ASP A 176 -4.82 -4.62 -2.82
N TYR A 177 -5.05 -5.23 -1.65
CA TYR A 177 -4.01 -5.92 -0.88
C TYR A 177 -3.38 -7.07 -1.68
N LEU A 178 -4.19 -7.83 -2.41
CA LEU A 178 -3.67 -8.85 -3.32
C LEU A 178 -2.77 -8.22 -4.38
N ALA A 179 -3.22 -7.14 -5.02
CA ALA A 179 -2.46 -6.45 -6.05
C ALA A 179 -1.11 -5.92 -5.52
N GLU A 180 -1.13 -5.29 -4.35
CA GLU A 180 0.07 -4.77 -3.68
C GLU A 180 1.03 -5.90 -3.30
N LEU A 181 0.52 -7.02 -2.81
CA LEU A 181 1.35 -8.17 -2.48
C LEU A 181 1.97 -8.81 -3.74
N LEU A 182 1.24 -8.84 -4.87
CA LEU A 182 1.80 -9.26 -6.16
C LEU A 182 2.91 -8.30 -6.61
N VAL A 183 2.74 -6.98 -6.44
CA VAL A 183 3.81 -6.00 -6.68
C VAL A 183 5.01 -6.29 -5.78
N CYS A 184 4.80 -6.67 -4.52
CA CYS A 184 5.90 -7.03 -3.63
C CYS A 184 6.71 -8.23 -4.15
N LEU A 185 6.04 -9.25 -4.67
CA LEU A 185 6.71 -10.40 -5.30
C LEU A 185 7.47 -10.00 -6.57
N ILE A 186 6.92 -9.08 -7.38
CA ILE A 186 7.62 -8.52 -8.54
C ILE A 186 8.86 -7.75 -8.10
N THR A 187 8.77 -6.94 -7.04
CA THR A 187 9.91 -6.22 -6.48
C THR A 187 10.97 -7.20 -6.01
N LEU A 188 10.60 -8.27 -5.29
CA LEU A 188 11.54 -9.32 -4.88
C LEU A 188 12.22 -9.99 -6.08
N ASP A 189 11.48 -10.30 -7.15
CA ASP A 189 12.04 -10.85 -8.39
C ASP A 189 13.07 -9.90 -9.03
N CYS A 190 12.84 -8.59 -8.94
CA CYS A 190 13.74 -7.57 -9.48
C CYS A 190 15.00 -7.39 -8.60
N ILE A 191 14.86 -7.27 -7.28
CA ILE A 191 15.99 -6.99 -6.37
C ILE A 191 16.87 -8.22 -6.10
N CYS A 192 16.33 -9.43 -6.19
CA CYS A 192 17.11 -10.66 -5.97
C CYS A 192 17.96 -11.06 -7.20
N GLY A 193 17.85 -10.33 -8.32
CA GLY A 193 18.58 -10.59 -9.57
C GLY A 193 19.93 -9.88 -9.70
N GLY A 194 20.57 -10.02 -10.86
CA GLY A 194 21.78 -9.25 -11.24
C GLY A 194 23.03 -9.62 -10.44
N VAL A 195 23.67 -8.64 -9.80
CA VAL A 195 24.95 -8.79 -9.08
C VAL A 195 24.87 -9.86 -7.98
N LEU A 196 23.74 -9.95 -7.27
CA LEU A 196 23.52 -11.00 -6.27
C LEU A 196 23.55 -12.40 -6.89
N GLN A 197 22.93 -12.57 -8.05
CA GLN A 197 22.90 -13.84 -8.76
C GLN A 197 24.30 -14.24 -9.27
N GLU A 198 25.09 -13.28 -9.73
CA GLU A 198 26.48 -13.49 -10.13
C GLU A 198 27.34 -13.94 -8.94
N HIS A 199 27.29 -13.20 -7.83
CA HIS A 199 28.02 -13.55 -6.60
C HIS A 199 27.56 -14.88 -6.03
N TRP A 200 26.25 -15.16 -6.07
CA TRP A 200 25.67 -16.44 -5.66
C TRP A 200 26.21 -17.62 -6.47
N THR A 201 26.34 -17.44 -7.80
CA THR A 201 26.87 -18.49 -8.68
C THR A 201 28.31 -18.85 -8.30
N VAL A 202 29.14 -17.85 -7.99
CA VAL A 202 30.52 -18.07 -7.50
C VAL A 202 30.51 -18.76 -6.13
N TYR A 203 29.64 -18.32 -5.22
CA TYR A 203 29.47 -18.94 -3.90
C TYR A 203 29.08 -20.43 -4.01
N ARG A 204 28.09 -20.76 -4.84
CA ARG A 204 27.64 -22.13 -5.12
C ARG A 204 28.75 -23.01 -5.68
N ARG A 205 29.52 -22.50 -6.65
CA ARG A 205 30.68 -23.23 -7.21
C ARG A 205 31.72 -23.52 -6.13
N THR A 206 31.94 -22.59 -5.20
CA THR A 206 32.90 -22.76 -4.11
C THR A 206 32.44 -23.85 -3.13
N VAL A 207 31.17 -23.83 -2.71
CA VAL A 207 30.61 -24.88 -1.84
C VAL A 207 30.65 -26.26 -2.52
N ARG A 208 30.35 -26.33 -3.82
CA ARG A 208 30.48 -27.58 -4.59
C ARG A 208 31.93 -28.06 -4.71
N SER A 209 32.90 -27.16 -4.84
CA SER A 209 34.32 -27.53 -4.81
C SER A 209 34.72 -28.15 -3.45
N MET A 210 34.22 -27.59 -2.35
CA MET A 210 34.41 -28.16 -1.01
C MET A 210 33.81 -29.56 -0.89
N LEU A 211 32.68 -29.85 -1.55
CA LEU A 211 32.07 -31.19 -1.57
C LEU A 211 32.98 -32.23 -2.24
N HIS A 212 33.77 -31.83 -3.23
CA HIS A 212 34.71 -32.71 -3.91
C HIS A 212 36.00 -32.92 -3.12
N ASN A 213 36.38 -31.97 -2.23
CA ASN A 213 37.61 -32.03 -1.43
C ASN A 213 37.38 -31.76 0.07
N PRO A 214 36.52 -32.53 0.77
CA PRO A 214 36.11 -32.23 2.15
C PRO A 214 37.26 -32.30 3.16
N SER A 215 38.27 -33.14 2.91
CA SER A 215 39.46 -33.30 3.77
C SER A 215 40.31 -32.04 3.88
N GLN A 216 40.30 -31.16 2.88
CA GLN A 216 41.03 -29.88 2.91
C GLN A 216 40.39 -28.84 3.84
N PHE A 217 39.09 -28.98 4.13
CA PHE A 217 38.30 -27.99 4.88
C PHE A 217 37.89 -28.46 6.28
N GLN A 218 38.22 -29.70 6.66
CA GLN A 218 37.90 -30.28 7.98
C GLN A 218 36.39 -30.25 8.32
N LEU A 219 35.52 -30.36 7.31
CA LEU A 219 34.07 -30.32 7.47
C LEU A 219 33.42 -31.71 7.28
N PRO A 220 32.38 -32.06 8.07
CA PRO A 220 31.62 -33.30 7.85
C PRO A 220 30.89 -33.28 6.51
N LEU A 221 31.04 -34.35 5.72
CA LEU A 221 30.44 -34.46 4.38
C LEU A 221 28.92 -34.29 4.38
N ASP A 222 28.23 -34.82 5.40
CA ASP A 222 26.77 -34.76 5.49
C ASP A 222 26.25 -33.34 5.76
N GLN A 223 26.98 -32.54 6.56
CA GLN A 223 26.65 -31.14 6.78
C GLN A 223 26.81 -30.33 5.50
N LEU A 224 27.88 -30.60 4.74
CA LEU A 224 28.15 -29.90 3.48
C LEU A 224 27.12 -30.26 2.39
N ARG A 225 26.67 -31.52 2.34
CA ARG A 225 25.56 -31.95 1.46
C ARG A 225 24.26 -31.25 1.82
N SER A 226 23.99 -31.14 3.12
CA SER A 226 22.78 -30.46 3.62
C SER A 226 22.80 -28.98 3.25
N LEU A 227 23.96 -28.32 3.41
CA LEU A 227 24.17 -26.94 2.99
C LEU A 227 23.94 -26.76 1.47
N ASP A 228 24.56 -27.58 0.62
CA ASP A 228 24.37 -27.47 -0.83
C ASP A 228 22.91 -27.67 -1.26
N LYS A 229 22.17 -28.56 -0.59
CA LYS A 229 20.73 -28.72 -0.81
C LYS A 229 19.95 -27.47 -0.42
N CYS A 230 20.19 -26.91 0.77
CA CYS A 230 19.53 -25.67 1.20
C CYS A 230 19.83 -24.50 0.27
N LEU A 231 21.08 -24.35 -0.17
CA LEU A 231 21.46 -23.33 -1.14
C LEU A 231 20.77 -23.55 -2.50
N ALA A 232 20.64 -24.80 -2.95
CA ALA A 232 19.90 -25.10 -4.17
C ALA A 232 18.43 -24.70 -4.07
N GLU A 233 17.80 -24.95 -2.92
CA GLU A 233 16.42 -24.56 -2.68
C GLU A 233 16.24 -23.04 -2.68
N ILE A 234 17.16 -22.28 -2.08
CA ILE A 234 17.15 -20.80 -2.11
C ILE A 234 17.32 -20.28 -3.53
N GLU A 235 18.28 -20.82 -4.28
CA GLU A 235 18.56 -20.44 -5.67
C GLU A 235 17.31 -20.62 -6.54
N ILE A 236 16.70 -21.80 -6.46
CA ILE A 236 15.49 -22.12 -7.19
C ILE A 236 14.36 -21.18 -6.76
N LYS A 237 14.12 -21.01 -5.46
CA LYS A 237 12.95 -20.26 -4.98
C LYS A 237 13.04 -18.75 -5.22
N LEU A 238 14.23 -18.15 -5.09
CA LEU A 238 14.37 -16.69 -5.03
C LEU A 238 15.19 -16.08 -6.18
N LEU A 239 16.32 -16.69 -6.55
CA LEU A 239 17.34 -16.02 -7.37
C LEU A 239 17.14 -16.17 -8.88
N ASN A 240 16.20 -17.02 -9.29
CA ASN A 240 15.90 -17.23 -10.72
C ASN A 240 14.96 -16.17 -11.31
N GLY A 241 14.50 -15.18 -10.53
CA GLY A 241 13.54 -14.18 -11.01
C GLY A 241 12.19 -14.80 -11.42
N THR A 242 11.77 -15.85 -10.71
CA THR A 242 10.53 -16.62 -10.97
C THR A 242 9.61 -16.70 -9.74
N ILE A 243 9.81 -15.86 -8.74
CA ILE A 243 9.01 -15.81 -7.50
C ILE A 243 7.53 -15.59 -7.83
N LEU A 244 7.22 -14.59 -8.66
CA LEU A 244 5.84 -14.33 -9.08
C LEU A 244 5.28 -15.53 -9.84
N GLN A 245 6.02 -16.04 -10.84
CA GLN A 245 5.58 -17.17 -11.66
C GLN A 245 5.23 -18.39 -10.80
N LYS A 246 6.10 -18.78 -9.86
CA LYS A 246 5.88 -19.92 -8.95
C LYS A 246 4.70 -19.70 -8.02
N THR A 247 4.48 -18.45 -7.61
CA THR A 247 3.30 -18.09 -6.80
C THR A 247 2.03 -18.30 -7.61
N MET A 248 2.01 -17.88 -8.87
CA MET A 248 0.88 -18.11 -9.76
C MET A 248 0.66 -19.60 -10.05
N GLU A 249 1.72 -20.37 -10.32
CA GLU A 249 1.68 -21.83 -10.50
C GLU A 249 1.06 -22.53 -9.28
N ARG A 250 1.44 -22.11 -8.06
CA ARG A 250 0.91 -22.68 -6.82
C ARG A 250 -0.58 -22.38 -6.60
N CYS A 251 -1.13 -21.34 -7.24
CA CYS A 251 -2.56 -21.03 -7.20
C CYS A 251 -3.40 -21.91 -8.14
N LEU A 252 -2.78 -22.74 -8.98
CA LEU A 252 -3.45 -23.67 -9.89
C LEU A 252 -3.64 -25.08 -9.29
N ASP A 253 -3.78 -25.17 -7.97
CA ASP A 253 -4.17 -26.42 -7.29
C ASP A 253 -5.55 -26.92 -7.76
N GLU A 254 -5.72 -28.22 -7.95
CA GLU A 254 -6.94 -28.82 -8.52
C GLU A 254 -8.22 -28.38 -7.78
N GLY A 255 -8.17 -28.35 -6.44
CA GLY A 255 -9.32 -27.94 -5.63
C GLY A 255 -9.70 -26.48 -5.83
N LEU A 256 -8.71 -25.60 -6.00
CA LEU A 256 -8.95 -24.18 -6.24
C LEU A 256 -9.46 -23.92 -7.66
N ILE A 257 -8.95 -24.64 -8.67
CA ILE A 257 -9.44 -24.53 -10.05
C ILE A 257 -10.93 -24.87 -10.14
N ILE A 258 -11.37 -25.93 -9.49
CA ILE A 258 -12.78 -26.33 -9.48
C ILE A 258 -13.63 -25.21 -8.85
N ALA A 259 -13.19 -24.67 -7.71
CA ALA A 259 -13.89 -23.58 -7.04
C ALA A 259 -13.97 -22.31 -7.93
N MET A 260 -12.87 -21.93 -8.58
CA MET A 260 -12.80 -20.77 -9.48
C MET A 260 -13.74 -20.89 -10.68
N LYS A 261 -13.88 -22.08 -11.26
CA LYS A 261 -14.81 -22.34 -12.37
C LYS A 261 -16.28 -22.25 -11.96
N SER A 262 -16.58 -22.50 -10.69
CA SER A 262 -17.94 -22.52 -10.15
C SER A 262 -18.44 -21.18 -9.62
N CYS A 263 -17.64 -20.12 -9.68
CA CYS A 263 -17.97 -18.81 -9.12
C CYS A 263 -17.66 -17.64 -10.07
N SER A 264 -18.15 -16.44 -9.73
CA SER A 264 -17.97 -15.22 -10.52
C SER A 264 -16.66 -14.47 -10.24
N LEU A 265 -15.63 -15.13 -9.68
CA LEU A 265 -14.38 -14.47 -9.27
C LEU A 265 -13.68 -13.73 -10.43
N ASN A 266 -13.66 -14.31 -11.63
CA ASN A 266 -13.08 -13.66 -12.81
C ASN A 266 -13.73 -12.30 -13.14
N ASN A 267 -15.04 -12.18 -12.90
CA ASN A 267 -15.77 -10.94 -13.10
C ASN A 267 -15.33 -9.87 -12.09
N GLU A 268 -15.10 -10.24 -10.83
CA GLU A 268 -14.60 -9.33 -9.80
C GLU A 268 -13.21 -8.77 -10.14
N PHE A 269 -12.28 -9.62 -10.58
CA PHE A 269 -10.98 -9.16 -11.08
C PHE A 269 -11.14 -8.19 -12.25
N THR A 270 -11.98 -8.53 -13.24
CA THR A 270 -12.23 -7.66 -14.40
C THR A 270 -12.75 -6.28 -13.99
N LEU A 271 -13.75 -6.26 -13.10
CA LEU A 271 -14.37 -5.03 -12.62
C LEU A 271 -13.38 -4.17 -11.83
N TYR A 272 -12.55 -4.79 -10.98
CA TYR A 272 -11.55 -4.07 -10.22
C TYR A 272 -10.43 -3.51 -11.10
N ILE A 273 -9.90 -4.29 -12.05
CA ILE A 273 -8.90 -3.78 -13.01
C ILE A 273 -9.48 -2.63 -13.83
N HIS A 274 -10.76 -2.71 -14.23
CA HIS A 274 -11.42 -1.60 -14.91
C HIS A 274 -11.56 -0.34 -14.06
N GLN A 275 -11.78 -0.48 -12.74
CA GLN A 275 -11.79 0.63 -11.79
C GLN A 275 -10.40 1.27 -11.71
N MET A 276 -9.35 0.47 -11.51
CA MET A 276 -7.96 0.95 -11.46
C MET A 276 -7.55 1.68 -12.74
N LEU A 277 -7.87 1.11 -13.91
CA LEU A 277 -7.62 1.76 -15.20
C LEU A 277 -8.41 3.07 -15.34
N GLY A 278 -9.61 3.16 -14.78
CA GLY A 278 -10.41 4.38 -14.78
C GLY A 278 -9.82 5.50 -13.92
N GLU A 279 -9.11 5.15 -12.85
CA GLU A 279 -8.36 6.11 -12.03
C GLU A 279 -7.10 6.58 -12.76
N LEU A 280 -6.34 5.63 -13.34
CA LEU A 280 -5.16 5.90 -14.18
C LEU A 280 -5.45 6.80 -15.38
N GLU A 281 -6.64 6.69 -15.96
CA GLU A 281 -7.05 7.50 -17.12
C GLU A 281 -7.41 8.94 -16.74
N LYS A 282 -7.91 9.17 -15.52
CA LYS A 282 -8.33 10.49 -15.04
C LYS A 282 -7.20 11.37 -14.51
N ASP A 283 -6.02 10.80 -14.24
CA ASP A 283 -4.89 11.56 -13.74
C ASP A 283 -4.04 12.13 -14.88
N ASP A 284 -4.34 13.37 -15.23
CA ASP A 284 -3.58 14.12 -16.23
C ASP A 284 -2.15 14.48 -15.76
N GLU A 285 -1.90 14.52 -14.45
CA GLU A 285 -0.61 14.95 -13.90
C GLU A 285 0.36 13.80 -13.57
N ASN A 286 -0.08 12.54 -13.71
CA ASN A 286 0.66 11.31 -13.41
C ASN A 286 1.33 11.29 -12.02
N ILE A 287 0.75 11.98 -11.03
CA ILE A 287 1.38 12.22 -9.71
C ILE A 287 1.27 11.01 -8.78
N SER A 288 0.23 10.19 -8.97
CA SER A 288 -0.19 9.24 -7.94
C SER A 288 0.11 7.77 -8.27
N PHE A 289 0.75 7.45 -9.39
CA PHE A 289 0.41 6.20 -10.08
C PHE A 289 1.45 5.11 -10.15
N THR A 290 2.69 5.25 -9.69
CA THR A 290 3.64 4.13 -9.83
C THR A 290 3.10 2.83 -9.23
N GLN A 291 2.53 2.90 -8.03
CA GLN A 291 1.96 1.74 -7.34
C GLN A 291 0.71 1.19 -8.03
N ILE A 292 -0.33 2.02 -8.23
CA ILE A 292 -1.61 1.60 -8.87
C ILE A 292 -1.37 1.08 -10.29
N TRP A 293 -0.42 1.66 -11.02
CA TRP A 293 -0.03 1.21 -12.35
C TRP A 293 0.65 -0.16 -12.34
N LEU A 294 1.57 -0.39 -11.41
CA LEU A 294 2.21 -1.70 -11.20
C LEU A 294 1.17 -2.74 -10.79
N GLN A 295 0.31 -2.41 -9.83
CA GLN A 295 -0.79 -3.26 -9.35
C GLN A 295 -1.74 -3.64 -10.50
N ALA A 296 -2.09 -2.71 -11.40
CA ALA A 296 -2.97 -2.99 -12.54
C ALA A 296 -2.33 -3.98 -13.54
N ASN A 297 -1.04 -3.83 -13.83
CA ASN A 297 -0.32 -4.79 -14.67
C ASN A 297 -0.17 -6.16 -13.98
N ALA A 298 0.14 -6.17 -12.68
CA ALA A 298 0.29 -7.39 -11.89
C ALA A 298 -1.02 -8.19 -11.84
N LEU A 299 -2.14 -7.53 -11.51
CA LEU A 299 -3.46 -8.16 -11.48
C LEU A 299 -3.92 -8.64 -12.86
N PHE A 300 -3.63 -7.91 -13.93
CA PHE A 300 -3.98 -8.35 -15.28
C PHE A 300 -3.27 -9.67 -15.65
N VAL A 301 -1.97 -9.76 -15.36
CA VAL A 301 -1.20 -11.00 -15.56
C VAL A 301 -1.72 -12.12 -14.67
N PHE A 302 -2.00 -11.82 -13.40
CA PHE A 302 -2.51 -12.80 -12.45
C PHE A 302 -3.88 -13.35 -12.87
N GLN A 303 -4.80 -12.49 -13.31
CA GLN A 303 -6.10 -12.88 -13.83
C GLN A 303 -5.96 -13.77 -15.08
N TYR A 304 -5.10 -13.39 -16.03
CA TYR A 304 -4.83 -14.23 -17.20
C TYR A 304 -4.32 -15.62 -16.79
N TYR A 305 -3.42 -15.68 -15.80
CA TYR A 305 -2.85 -16.93 -15.34
C TYR A 305 -3.88 -17.84 -14.66
N LEU A 306 -4.76 -17.28 -13.83
CA LEU A 306 -5.80 -18.04 -13.13
C LEU A 306 -6.90 -18.57 -14.05
N PHE A 307 -7.33 -17.77 -15.04
CA PHE A 307 -8.52 -18.07 -15.84
C PHE A 307 -8.22 -18.46 -17.30
N GLY A 308 -7.00 -18.26 -17.78
CA GLY A 308 -6.57 -18.57 -19.14
C GLY A 308 -7.22 -17.74 -20.26
N ASN A 309 -8.08 -16.76 -19.91
CA ASN A 309 -8.79 -15.93 -20.86
C ASN A 309 -8.14 -14.54 -20.98
N LEU A 310 -7.91 -14.10 -22.22
CA LEU A 310 -7.38 -12.77 -22.52
C LEU A 310 -8.50 -11.87 -23.05
N ASP A 311 -9.01 -10.97 -22.22
CA ASP A 311 -9.93 -9.92 -22.68
C ASP A 311 -9.18 -8.89 -23.54
N LYS A 312 -9.46 -8.91 -24.84
CA LYS A 312 -8.83 -8.00 -25.82
C LYS A 312 -9.16 -6.52 -25.57
N LYS A 313 -10.34 -6.18 -25.04
CA LYS A 313 -10.72 -4.80 -24.75
C LYS A 313 -9.96 -4.30 -23.52
N LEU A 314 -9.92 -5.11 -22.47
CA LEU A 314 -9.17 -4.80 -21.24
C LEU A 314 -7.67 -4.65 -21.54
N TYR A 315 -7.11 -5.58 -22.31
CA TYR A 315 -5.71 -5.52 -22.75
C TYR A 315 -5.38 -4.23 -23.51
N LYS A 316 -6.21 -3.86 -24.49
CA LYS A 316 -6.01 -2.61 -25.25
C LYS A 316 -6.01 -1.38 -24.34
N ARG A 317 -6.93 -1.32 -23.37
CA ARG A 317 -7.03 -0.23 -22.40
C ARG A 317 -5.77 -0.15 -21.52
N LEU A 318 -5.29 -1.29 -21.02
CA LEU A 318 -4.02 -1.38 -20.26
C LEU A 318 -2.83 -0.89 -21.10
N CYS A 319 -2.75 -1.28 -22.37
CA CYS A 319 -1.68 -0.82 -23.27
C CYS A 319 -1.68 0.69 -23.50
N GLU A 320 -2.84 1.32 -23.63
CA GLU A 320 -2.91 2.79 -23.76
C GLU A 320 -2.41 3.50 -22.51
N VAL A 321 -2.73 2.97 -21.31
CA VAL A 321 -2.16 3.49 -20.06
C VAL A 321 -0.64 3.27 -20.00
N ASN A 322 -0.16 2.09 -20.37
CA ASN A 322 1.27 1.76 -20.35
C ASN A 322 2.11 2.67 -21.27
N LYS A 323 1.55 3.15 -22.39
CA LYS A 323 2.22 4.09 -23.30
C LYS A 323 2.48 5.47 -22.67
N LYS A 324 1.67 5.90 -21.69
CA LYS A 324 1.81 7.22 -21.06
C LYS A 324 3.07 7.33 -20.20
N THR A 325 3.37 6.29 -19.42
CA THR A 325 4.46 6.31 -18.42
C THR A 325 5.72 5.61 -18.90
N ALA A 326 5.59 4.58 -19.76
CA ALA A 326 6.64 3.78 -20.41
C ALA A 326 7.64 3.03 -19.51
N ALA A 327 7.96 3.55 -18.32
CA ALA A 327 8.83 2.93 -17.32
C ALA A 327 8.58 3.57 -15.95
N CYS A 328 8.85 2.83 -14.88
CA CYS A 328 8.87 3.38 -13.53
C CYS A 328 10.02 2.81 -12.71
N THR A 329 10.33 3.46 -11.61
CA THR A 329 11.26 2.93 -10.60
C THR A 329 10.51 2.04 -9.64
N ILE A 330 10.83 0.75 -9.59
CA ILE A 330 10.17 -0.20 -8.69
C ILE A 330 10.77 -0.15 -7.28
N CYS A 331 12.10 -0.11 -7.18
CA CYS A 331 12.81 0.00 -5.91
C CYS A 331 14.24 0.50 -6.16
N GLY A 332 14.73 1.43 -5.34
CA GLY A 332 16.08 1.99 -5.49
C GLY A 332 16.35 2.59 -6.86
N ASN A 333 17.35 2.05 -7.55
CA ASN A 333 17.75 2.39 -8.92
C ASN A 333 17.16 1.44 -9.98
N ILE A 334 16.36 0.44 -9.58
CA ILE A 334 15.85 -0.59 -10.48
C ILE A 334 14.62 -0.06 -11.22
N LEU A 335 14.69 -0.10 -12.55
CA LEU A 335 13.58 0.24 -13.42
C LEU A 335 12.75 -0.98 -13.77
N TRP A 336 11.46 -0.74 -13.98
CA TRP A 336 10.50 -1.73 -14.41
C TRP A 336 9.83 -1.29 -15.71
N TYR A 337 9.65 -2.27 -16.60
CA TYR A 337 9.17 -2.09 -17.96
C TYR A 337 7.91 -2.94 -18.21
N PRO A 338 6.76 -2.31 -18.50
CA PRO A 338 5.50 -3.02 -18.67
C PRO A 338 5.55 -4.00 -19.85
N GLU A 339 6.21 -3.63 -20.94
CA GLU A 339 6.29 -4.46 -22.14
C GLU A 339 7.08 -5.75 -21.92
N GLN A 340 8.17 -5.65 -21.16
CA GLN A 340 9.00 -6.81 -20.82
C GLN A 340 8.27 -7.72 -19.84
N PHE A 341 7.59 -7.12 -18.85
CA PHE A 341 6.80 -7.86 -17.88
C PHE A 341 5.64 -8.63 -18.53
N LEU A 342 4.85 -7.97 -19.39
CA LEU A 342 3.73 -8.61 -20.08
C LEU A 342 4.17 -9.75 -20.99
N ILE A 343 5.26 -9.58 -21.75
CA ILE A 343 5.78 -10.64 -22.62
C ILE A 343 6.36 -11.81 -21.81
N LYS A 344 7.05 -11.52 -20.69
CA LYS A 344 7.62 -12.55 -19.80
C LYS A 344 6.53 -13.47 -19.26
N HIS A 345 5.40 -12.93 -18.82
CA HIS A 345 4.34 -13.71 -18.18
C HIS A 345 3.19 -14.12 -19.11
N ILE A 346 3.03 -13.44 -20.25
CA ILE A 346 2.05 -13.77 -21.28
C ILE A 346 2.76 -13.81 -22.66
N PRO A 347 3.50 -14.90 -22.97
CA PRO A 347 4.32 -14.98 -24.19
C PRO A 347 3.54 -14.82 -25.49
N THR A 348 2.23 -15.09 -25.48
CA THR A 348 1.34 -14.92 -26.64
C THR A 348 1.23 -13.45 -27.10
N LEU A 349 1.52 -12.49 -26.21
CA LEU A 349 1.50 -11.06 -26.52
C LEU A 349 2.70 -10.59 -27.36
N ALA A 350 3.78 -11.37 -27.42
CA ALA A 350 5.01 -11.01 -28.16
C ALA A 350 4.77 -10.71 -29.65
N LYS A 351 3.70 -11.27 -30.25
CA LYS A 351 3.32 -10.96 -31.64
C LYS A 351 2.67 -9.59 -31.82
N SER A 352 2.08 -9.05 -30.76
CA SER A 352 1.31 -7.79 -30.78
C SER A 352 2.05 -6.62 -30.15
N LEU A 353 3.01 -6.89 -29.28
CA LEU A 353 3.76 -5.90 -28.52
C LEU A 353 5.21 -5.87 -28.99
N ASP A 354 5.58 -4.80 -29.69
CA ASP A 354 6.95 -4.62 -30.18
C ASP A 354 7.82 -3.88 -29.13
N ILE A 355 8.76 -4.62 -28.53
CA ILE A 355 9.70 -4.12 -27.53
C ILE A 355 10.55 -2.98 -28.09
N LYS A 356 10.92 -3.01 -29.38
CA LYS A 356 11.74 -1.96 -30.00
C LYS A 356 10.96 -0.66 -30.14
N VAL A 357 9.68 -0.75 -30.51
CA VAL A 357 8.79 0.42 -30.59
C VAL A 357 8.58 1.02 -29.19
N ALA A 358 8.37 0.17 -28.17
CA ALA A 358 8.26 0.63 -26.79
C ALA A 358 9.53 1.33 -26.30
N ALA A 359 10.71 0.76 -26.57
CA ALA A 359 12.00 1.37 -26.26
C ALA A 359 12.20 2.72 -26.97
N ASN A 360 11.88 2.81 -28.26
CA ASN A 360 11.97 4.07 -29.02
C ASN A 360 11.02 5.16 -28.47
N ASN A 361 9.79 4.78 -28.09
CA ASN A 361 8.85 5.71 -27.45
C ASN A 361 9.42 6.24 -26.12
N ARG A 362 9.97 5.36 -25.28
CA ARG A 362 10.63 5.74 -24.02
C ARG A 362 11.78 6.72 -24.23
N LEU A 363 12.64 6.48 -25.21
CA LEU A 363 13.73 7.39 -25.55
C LEU A 363 13.23 8.78 -25.98
N THR A 364 12.14 8.82 -26.74
CA THR A 364 11.50 10.07 -27.18
C THR A 364 10.90 10.83 -26.00
N GLN A 365 10.30 10.12 -25.04
CA GLN A 365 9.77 10.71 -23.80
C GLN A 365 10.87 11.28 -22.92
N ILE A 366 12.00 10.57 -22.75
CA ILE A 366 13.16 11.07 -21.99
C ILE A 366 13.67 12.37 -22.59
N ALA A 367 13.84 12.43 -23.93
CA ALA A 367 14.31 13.63 -24.62
C ALA A 367 13.34 14.81 -24.39
N THR A 368 12.04 14.57 -24.55
CA THR A 368 10.99 15.59 -24.39
C THR A 368 10.91 16.11 -22.95
N ARG A 369 10.91 15.21 -21.96
CA ARG A 369 10.88 15.59 -20.54
C ARG A 369 12.14 16.31 -20.12
N SER A 370 13.32 15.86 -20.58
CA SER A 370 14.60 16.53 -20.29
C SER A 370 14.63 17.97 -20.80
N GLN A 371 14.05 18.22 -21.99
CA GLN A 371 13.96 19.58 -22.55
C GLN A 371 13.02 20.49 -21.74
N ASN A 372 11.92 19.95 -21.22
CA ASN A 372 10.92 20.71 -20.47
C ASN A 372 11.21 20.83 -18.97
N LEU A 373 12.07 19.97 -18.43
CA LEU A 373 12.37 19.89 -16.99
C LEU A 373 12.75 21.24 -16.36
N PRO A 374 13.56 22.12 -16.98
CA PRO A 374 13.89 23.41 -16.34
C PRO A 374 12.66 24.29 -16.10
N LYS A 375 11.68 24.28 -17.02
CA LYS A 375 10.43 25.03 -16.88
C LYS A 375 9.51 24.39 -15.84
N GLU A 376 9.36 23.07 -15.91
CA GLU A 376 8.56 22.30 -14.97
C GLU A 376 9.11 22.43 -13.54
N SER A 377 10.43 22.33 -13.38
CA SER A 377 11.13 22.53 -12.11
C SER A 377 10.81 23.88 -11.49
N HIS A 378 10.84 24.97 -12.28
CA HIS A 378 10.49 26.29 -11.78
C HIS A 378 9.04 26.37 -11.27
N MET A 379 8.10 25.79 -12.02
CA MET A 379 6.69 25.72 -11.63
C MET A 379 6.48 24.93 -10.34
N LEU A 380 7.09 23.74 -10.24
CA LEU A 380 7.00 22.89 -9.04
C LEU A 380 7.61 23.56 -7.81
N CYS A 381 8.74 24.25 -7.96
CA CYS A 381 9.33 25.06 -6.90
C CYS A 381 8.36 26.16 -6.43
N GLY A 382 7.70 26.88 -7.35
CA GLY A 382 6.70 27.90 -7.02
C GLY A 382 5.51 27.33 -6.22
N GLN A 383 4.99 26.18 -6.64
CA GLN A 383 3.94 25.46 -5.92
C GLN A 383 4.40 25.06 -4.51
N ALA A 384 5.63 24.57 -4.37
CA ALA A 384 6.18 24.15 -3.09
C ALA A 384 6.38 25.33 -2.13
N TYR A 385 6.87 26.48 -2.61
CA TYR A 385 7.00 27.69 -1.79
C TYR A 385 5.65 28.21 -1.31
N THR A 386 4.63 28.16 -2.18
CA THR A 386 3.26 28.52 -1.82
C THR A 386 2.75 27.61 -0.72
N TRP A 387 2.86 26.29 -0.91
CA TRP A 387 2.45 25.29 0.09
C TRP A 387 3.15 25.48 1.44
N MET A 388 4.49 25.66 1.44
CA MET A 388 5.27 25.86 2.67
C MET A 388 4.84 27.10 3.45
N THR A 389 4.45 28.15 2.73
CA THR A 389 3.92 29.38 3.33
C THR A 389 2.54 29.16 3.93
N GLU A 390 1.63 28.52 3.19
CA GLU A 390 0.27 28.26 3.63
C GLU A 390 0.20 27.31 4.84
N ILE A 391 1.00 26.24 4.84
CA ILE A 391 1.05 25.29 5.97
C ILE A 391 1.60 25.97 7.23
N THR A 392 2.61 26.83 7.08
CA THR A 392 3.17 27.62 8.19
C THR A 392 2.14 28.63 8.71
N ASN A 393 1.31 29.21 7.84
CA ASN A 393 0.28 30.15 8.25
C ASN A 393 -0.86 29.47 9.02
N ILE A 394 -1.30 28.30 8.58
CA ILE A 394 -2.34 27.52 9.29
C ILE A 394 -1.87 27.08 10.68
N THR A 395 -0.61 26.65 10.79
CA THR A 395 -0.04 26.15 12.05
C THR A 395 0.22 27.26 13.08
N LYS A 396 0.28 28.53 12.64
CA LYS A 396 0.39 29.72 13.50
C LYS A 396 -0.95 30.28 13.99
N LYS A 397 -2.08 29.84 13.43
CA LYS A 397 -3.40 30.34 13.86
C LYS A 397 -3.74 29.84 15.26
N ASP A 398 -4.44 30.69 16.01
CA ASP A 398 -4.97 30.32 17.31
C ASP A 398 -5.97 29.17 17.16
N MET A 399 -5.67 28.07 17.83
CA MET A 399 -6.35 26.78 17.71
C MET A 399 -7.73 26.80 18.39
N SER A 400 -7.98 27.76 19.27
CA SER A 400 -9.26 27.95 19.97
C SER A 400 -10.40 28.44 19.06
N HIS A 401 -10.07 29.01 17.89
CA HIS A 401 -11.03 29.57 16.94
C HIS A 401 -11.13 28.79 15.61
N LEU A 402 -10.64 27.55 15.57
CA LEU A 402 -10.69 26.70 14.38
C LEU A 402 -12.14 26.36 13.98
N ARG A 403 -12.64 27.04 12.94
CA ARG A 403 -13.91 26.73 12.26
C ARG A 403 -13.76 25.57 11.28
N LEU A 404 -14.88 24.90 10.97
CA LEU A 404 -14.95 23.80 9.97
C LEU A 404 -14.27 24.12 8.63
N LYS A 405 -14.42 25.34 8.11
CA LYS A 405 -13.77 25.77 6.86
C LYS A 405 -12.24 25.75 6.94
N HIS A 406 -11.67 25.97 8.12
CA HIS A 406 -10.22 25.90 8.34
C HIS A 406 -9.72 24.46 8.40
N LEU A 407 -10.51 23.53 8.94
CA LEU A 407 -10.17 22.10 8.92
C LEU A 407 -10.20 21.52 7.51
N GLN A 408 -11.20 21.87 6.70
CA GLN A 408 -11.24 21.44 5.30
C GLN A 408 -10.04 21.99 4.51
N LYS A 409 -9.77 23.30 4.62
CA LYS A 409 -8.59 23.91 3.97
C LYS A 409 -7.28 23.24 4.43
N ALA A 410 -7.15 22.91 5.71
CA ALA A 410 -5.97 22.22 6.21
C ALA A 410 -5.85 20.79 5.65
N CYS A 411 -6.97 20.06 5.53
CA CYS A 411 -7.02 18.74 4.91
C CYS A 411 -6.57 18.80 3.45
N ASP A 412 -7.15 19.72 2.67
CA ASP A 412 -6.82 19.91 1.25
C ASP A 412 -5.33 20.24 1.09
N LEU A 413 -4.79 21.14 1.92
CA LEU A 413 -3.35 21.48 1.90
C LEU A 413 -2.44 20.31 2.28
N LEU A 414 -2.84 19.45 3.22
CA LEU A 414 -2.05 18.26 3.54
C LEU A 414 -2.01 17.30 2.35
N ILE A 415 -3.15 17.08 1.70
CA ILE A 415 -3.26 16.24 0.50
C ILE A 415 -2.42 16.81 -0.64
N ASP A 416 -2.53 18.11 -0.91
CA ASP A 416 -1.78 18.79 -1.96
C ASP A 416 -0.26 18.74 -1.68
N GLY A 417 0.13 18.85 -0.42
CA GLY A 417 1.53 18.69 0.01
C GLY A 417 2.07 17.29 -0.29
N ILE A 418 1.30 16.25 0.05
CA ILE A 418 1.69 14.85 -0.23
C ILE A 418 1.79 14.62 -1.73
N LYS A 419 0.80 15.08 -2.51
CA LYS A 419 0.82 15.00 -3.98
C LYS A 419 2.05 15.68 -4.57
N LEU A 420 2.35 16.90 -4.10
CA LEU A 420 3.50 17.66 -4.61
C LEU A 420 4.84 17.00 -4.25
N VAL A 421 5.01 16.52 -3.02
CA VAL A 421 6.21 15.76 -2.61
C VAL A 421 6.38 14.50 -3.46
N LYS A 422 5.29 13.75 -3.66
CA LYS A 422 5.31 12.54 -4.49
C LYS A 422 5.69 12.86 -5.93
N LYS A 423 5.04 13.85 -6.55
CA LYS A 423 5.33 14.31 -7.91
C LYS A 423 6.80 14.66 -8.10
N ILE A 424 7.36 15.49 -7.22
CA ILE A 424 8.75 15.91 -7.32
C ILE A 424 9.69 14.71 -7.09
N SER A 425 9.39 13.85 -6.10
CA SER A 425 10.21 12.68 -5.82
C SER A 425 10.20 11.68 -6.97
N GLU A 426 9.05 11.39 -7.58
CA GLU A 426 8.93 10.46 -8.70
C GLU A 426 9.60 11.04 -9.94
N LEU A 427 9.43 12.34 -10.24
CA LEU A 427 10.09 13.00 -11.36
C LEU A 427 11.62 12.91 -11.26
N VAL A 428 12.18 13.21 -10.07
CA VAL A 428 13.63 13.12 -9.83
C VAL A 428 14.10 11.68 -10.05
N LYS A 429 13.47 10.70 -9.37
CA LYS A 429 13.85 9.28 -9.49
C LYS A 429 13.75 8.77 -10.93
N TRP A 430 12.67 9.10 -11.62
CA TRP A 430 12.41 8.65 -12.98
C TRP A 430 13.47 9.15 -13.96
N ILE A 431 13.80 10.45 -13.92
CA ILE A 431 14.83 11.02 -14.81
C ILE A 431 16.22 10.46 -14.47
N THR A 432 16.58 10.39 -13.18
CA THR A 432 17.90 9.90 -12.80
C THR A 432 18.10 8.44 -13.17
N ASN A 433 17.12 7.59 -12.88
CA ASN A 433 17.23 6.17 -13.12
C ASN A 433 17.21 5.84 -14.62
N LEU A 434 16.41 6.54 -15.44
CA LEU A 434 16.41 6.31 -16.89
C LEU A 434 17.69 6.76 -17.57
N HIS A 435 18.28 7.89 -17.17
CA HIS A 435 19.58 8.28 -17.68
C HIS A 435 20.68 7.29 -17.31
N ALA A 436 20.62 6.74 -16.09
CA ALA A 436 21.55 5.72 -15.62
C ALA A 436 21.40 4.42 -16.39
N ASP A 437 20.18 3.91 -16.55
CA ASP A 437 19.88 2.63 -17.22
C ASP A 437 20.19 2.68 -18.73
N GLU A 438 19.85 3.79 -19.41
CA GLU A 438 20.14 3.97 -20.84
C GLU A 438 21.59 4.44 -21.10
N GLY A 439 22.39 4.66 -20.04
CA GLY A 439 23.80 5.10 -20.15
C GLY A 439 23.98 6.47 -20.80
N ARG A 440 23.01 7.39 -20.66
CA ARG A 440 22.99 8.68 -21.36
C ARG A 440 23.43 9.85 -20.48
N PRO A 441 24.37 10.70 -20.93
CA PRO A 441 24.77 11.88 -20.18
C PRO A 441 23.61 12.87 -20.03
N MET A 442 23.55 13.56 -18.89
CA MET A 442 22.61 14.66 -18.67
C MET A 442 23.23 16.00 -19.07
N ALA A 443 22.42 16.89 -19.63
CA ALA A 443 22.83 18.29 -19.83
C ALA A 443 22.93 19.01 -18.48
N LYS A 444 23.81 20.02 -18.39
CA LYS A 444 24.00 20.84 -17.19
C LYS A 444 22.69 21.48 -16.69
N SER A 445 21.82 21.91 -17.61
CA SER A 445 20.52 22.51 -17.28
C SER A 445 19.57 21.53 -16.58
N VAL A 446 19.55 20.26 -17.02
CA VAL A 446 18.77 19.17 -16.43
C VAL A 446 19.28 18.89 -15.02
N LEU A 447 20.60 18.74 -14.85
CA LEU A 447 21.22 18.49 -13.55
C LEU A 447 20.90 19.60 -12.54
N LEU A 448 21.05 20.87 -12.94
CA LEU A 448 20.72 22.00 -12.07
C LEU A 448 19.23 22.04 -11.68
N ALA A 449 18.33 21.66 -12.59
CA ALA A 449 16.91 21.56 -12.28
C ALA A 449 16.61 20.44 -11.27
N LEU A 450 17.26 19.27 -11.42
CA LEU A 450 17.15 18.17 -10.46
C LEU A 450 17.67 18.55 -9.07
N CYS A 451 18.84 19.20 -8.98
CA CYS A 451 19.37 19.68 -7.70
C CYS A 451 18.40 20.62 -6.99
N ARG A 452 17.80 21.57 -7.71
CA ARG A 452 16.79 22.48 -7.15
C ARG A 452 15.55 21.75 -6.64
N LEU A 453 15.08 20.73 -7.37
CA LEU A 453 13.95 19.91 -6.94
C LEU A 453 14.26 19.13 -5.65
N ILE A 454 15.48 18.58 -5.53
CA ILE A 454 15.95 17.90 -4.31
C ILE A 454 16.03 18.87 -3.14
N GLU A 455 16.58 20.07 -3.34
CA GLU A 455 16.64 21.13 -2.32
C GLU A 455 15.23 21.50 -1.83
N VAL A 456 14.27 21.66 -2.74
CA VAL A 456 12.88 21.96 -2.40
C VAL A 456 12.21 20.82 -1.64
N LEU A 457 12.44 19.55 -2.02
CA LEU A 457 11.95 18.40 -1.24
C LEU A 457 12.47 18.43 0.20
N LYS A 458 13.75 18.75 0.39
CA LYS A 458 14.35 18.90 1.73
C LYS A 458 13.78 20.10 2.49
N ALA A 459 13.51 21.21 1.81
CA ALA A 459 12.85 22.36 2.41
C ALA A 459 11.41 22.05 2.87
N MET A 460 10.64 21.29 2.07
CA MET A 460 9.31 20.83 2.44
C MET A 460 9.36 19.88 3.64
N GLN A 461 10.28 18.91 3.64
CA GLN A 461 10.52 18.03 4.79
C GLN A 461 10.82 18.82 6.07
N PHE A 462 11.74 19.79 5.98
CA PHE A 462 12.10 20.65 7.11
C PHE A 462 10.91 21.47 7.60
N THR A 463 10.11 22.04 6.70
CA THR A 463 8.92 22.82 7.04
C THR A 463 7.88 21.96 7.76
N PHE A 464 7.69 20.71 7.33
CA PHE A 464 6.80 19.76 7.99
C PHE A 464 7.30 19.41 9.40
N GLN A 465 8.59 19.06 9.54
CA GLN A 465 9.21 18.72 10.82
C GLN A 465 9.16 19.88 11.82
N ARG A 466 9.41 21.12 11.36
CA ARG A 466 9.36 22.31 12.22
C ARG A 466 7.98 22.53 12.83
N ASN A 467 6.93 22.25 12.05
CA ASN A 467 5.53 22.46 12.43
C ASN A 467 4.82 21.17 12.89
N LEU A 468 5.56 20.10 13.18
CA LEU A 468 5.00 18.77 13.46
C LEU A 468 3.93 18.77 14.55
N LEU A 469 4.17 19.47 15.68
CA LEU A 469 3.26 19.45 16.83
C LEU A 469 1.89 20.09 16.53
N PRO A 470 1.81 21.33 16.02
CA PRO A 470 0.56 21.90 15.52
C PRO A 470 -0.12 21.02 14.45
N LEU A 471 0.65 20.40 13.56
CA LEU A 471 0.10 19.55 12.51
C LEU A 471 -0.53 18.27 13.07
N VAL A 472 0.10 17.60 14.04
CA VAL A 472 -0.48 16.44 14.71
C VAL A 472 -1.82 16.82 15.35
N TYR A 473 -1.88 17.97 16.03
CA TYR A 473 -3.13 18.45 16.61
C TYR A 473 -4.22 18.70 15.54
N ILE A 474 -3.87 19.35 14.42
CA ILE A 474 -4.80 19.58 13.30
C ILE A 474 -5.27 18.24 12.70
N ILE A 475 -4.37 17.28 12.51
CA ILE A 475 -4.69 15.95 11.97
C ILE A 475 -5.67 15.22 12.89
N LEU A 476 -5.47 15.30 14.21
CA LEU A 476 -6.42 14.73 15.19
C LEU A 476 -7.79 15.38 15.08
N LEU A 477 -7.87 16.71 14.93
CA LEU A 477 -9.16 17.40 14.74
C LEU A 477 -9.84 17.03 13.43
N ILE A 478 -9.07 16.91 12.33
CA ILE A 478 -9.59 16.46 11.03
C ILE A 478 -10.13 15.04 11.15
N SER A 479 -9.38 14.12 11.78
CA SER A 479 -9.80 12.75 12.02
C SER A 479 -11.11 12.70 12.81
N GLN A 480 -11.21 13.41 13.93
CA GLN A 480 -12.43 13.49 14.73
C GLN A 480 -13.63 14.02 13.92
N HIS A 481 -13.41 15.07 13.11
CA HIS A 481 -14.47 15.64 12.28
C HIS A 481 -14.97 14.64 11.22
N LEU A 482 -14.05 13.95 10.53
CA LEU A 482 -14.39 12.97 9.51
C LEU A 482 -15.11 11.76 10.12
N THR A 483 -14.65 11.26 11.28
CA THR A 483 -15.33 10.19 12.01
C THR A 483 -16.75 10.58 12.40
N HIS A 484 -16.94 11.80 12.93
CA HIS A 484 -18.27 12.30 13.26
C HIS A 484 -19.19 12.42 12.02
N LYS A 485 -18.66 12.90 10.89
CA LYS A 485 -19.39 13.00 9.63
C LYS A 485 -19.81 11.62 9.12
N ALA A 486 -18.89 10.65 9.13
CA ALA A 486 -19.16 9.26 8.74
C ALA A 486 -20.24 8.62 9.62
N LEU A 487 -20.13 8.76 10.95
CA LEU A 487 -21.13 8.27 11.91
C LEU A 487 -22.52 8.91 11.67
N THR A 488 -22.56 10.21 11.40
CA THR A 488 -23.83 10.91 11.16
C THR A 488 -24.52 10.43 9.89
N LEU A 489 -23.74 10.23 8.81
CA LEU A 489 -24.25 9.65 7.56
C LEU A 489 -24.75 8.22 7.78
N LEU A 490 -23.98 7.39 8.48
CA LEU A 490 -24.34 6.01 8.78
C LEU A 490 -25.62 5.92 9.61
N VAL A 491 -25.76 6.74 10.66
CA VAL A 491 -26.98 6.82 11.47
C VAL A 491 -28.17 7.31 10.62
N GLY A 492 -27.93 8.22 9.67
CA GLY A 492 -28.95 8.65 8.70
C GLY A 492 -29.45 7.50 7.84
N ILE A 493 -28.53 6.71 7.27
CA ILE A 493 -28.82 5.53 6.45
C ILE A 493 -29.54 4.44 7.26
N LYS A 494 -29.11 4.19 8.49
CA LYS A 494 -29.77 3.23 9.40
C LYS A 494 -31.21 3.63 9.70
N LYS A 495 -31.47 4.94 9.88
CA LYS A 495 -32.83 5.45 10.10
C LYS A 495 -33.73 5.29 8.87
N SER A 496 -33.21 5.49 7.65
CA SER A 496 -34.03 5.28 6.44
C SER A 496 -34.49 3.83 6.31
N PHE A 497 -33.65 2.85 6.66
CA PHE A 497 -34.04 1.43 6.62
C PHE A 497 -34.98 0.99 7.74
N THR A 498 -34.99 1.70 8.87
CA THR A 498 -35.91 1.40 9.98
C THR A 498 -37.33 1.95 9.73
N GLN A 499 -37.49 2.90 8.80
CA GLN A 499 -38.76 3.58 8.53
C GLN A 499 -39.56 2.95 7.38
N GLU A 500 -38.97 2.07 6.57
CA GLU A 500 -39.67 1.35 5.50
C GLU A 500 -40.65 0.31 6.07
N LYS A 501 -41.91 0.36 5.64
CA LYS A 501 -42.99 -0.51 6.15
C LYS A 501 -42.93 -1.96 5.62
N SER A 502 -42.21 -2.21 4.53
CA SER A 502 -42.10 -3.55 3.94
C SER A 502 -40.93 -4.30 4.56
N TYR A 503 -41.22 -5.14 5.56
CA TYR A 503 -40.27 -6.03 6.21
C TYR A 503 -39.75 -7.10 5.24
N LYS A 504 -38.45 -7.05 4.92
CA LYS A 504 -37.74 -8.12 4.20
C LYS A 504 -36.58 -8.61 5.06
N GLU A 505 -36.33 -9.93 5.07
CA GLU A 505 -35.21 -10.56 5.80
C GLU A 505 -33.85 -9.93 5.44
N GLN A 506 -33.69 -9.50 4.18
CA GLN A 506 -32.51 -8.77 3.69
C GLN A 506 -32.27 -7.42 4.41
N GLN A 507 -33.32 -6.73 4.89
CA GLN A 507 -33.15 -5.48 5.65
C GLN A 507 -32.54 -5.74 7.04
N LEU A 508 -32.78 -6.91 7.65
CA LEU A 508 -32.18 -7.26 8.94
C LEU A 508 -30.68 -7.50 8.81
N ASP A 509 -30.24 -8.12 7.71
CA ASP A 509 -28.82 -8.30 7.42
C ASP A 509 -28.11 -6.95 7.20
N VAL A 510 -28.79 -6.03 6.53
CA VAL A 510 -28.31 -4.66 6.29
C VAL A 510 -28.13 -3.91 7.60
N LEU A 511 -29.17 -3.91 8.43
CA LEU A 511 -29.15 -3.23 9.73
C LEU A 511 -28.08 -3.85 10.64
N SER A 512 -27.89 -5.16 10.55
CA SER A 512 -26.83 -5.88 11.28
C SER A 512 -25.45 -5.36 10.88
N SER A 513 -25.11 -5.24 9.60
CA SER A 513 -23.80 -4.69 9.20
C SER A 513 -23.65 -3.20 9.38
N LEU A 514 -24.72 -2.40 9.20
CA LEU A 514 -24.70 -1.00 9.60
C LEU A 514 -24.36 -0.87 11.09
N SER A 515 -24.90 -1.76 11.93
CA SER A 515 -24.58 -1.77 13.36
C SER A 515 -23.11 -2.12 13.63
N VAL A 516 -22.55 -3.11 12.94
CA VAL A 516 -21.12 -3.44 13.11
C VAL A 516 -20.21 -2.30 12.61
N ALA A 517 -20.56 -1.68 11.48
CA ALA A 517 -19.86 -0.52 10.94
C ALA A 517 -19.92 0.69 11.90
N GLU A 518 -21.06 0.92 12.55
CA GLU A 518 -21.22 1.93 13.59
C GLU A 518 -20.35 1.65 14.82
N GLN A 519 -20.26 0.38 15.24
CA GLN A 519 -19.42 -0.06 16.36
C GLN A 519 -17.93 0.14 16.07
N ALA A 520 -17.49 -0.20 14.86
CA ALA A 520 -16.11 0.04 14.43
C ALA A 520 -15.76 1.53 14.41
N LEU A 521 -16.64 2.38 13.88
CA LEU A 521 -16.44 3.84 13.86
C LEU A 521 -16.41 4.51 15.25
N LYS A 522 -16.90 3.84 16.31
CA LYS A 522 -16.88 4.35 17.69
C LYS A 522 -15.55 4.09 18.41
N GLY A 523 -14.66 3.25 17.86
CA GLY A 523 -13.29 3.05 18.35
C GLY A 523 -12.45 4.32 18.19
N LYS A 524 -11.42 4.48 19.06
CA LYS A 524 -10.64 5.72 19.14
C LYS A 524 -9.36 5.78 18.30
N ASP A 525 -8.96 4.70 17.62
CA ASP A 525 -7.64 4.63 16.96
C ASP A 525 -7.65 4.12 15.51
N GLN A 526 -6.52 4.34 14.81
CA GLN A 526 -6.38 4.28 13.35
C GLN A 526 -6.27 2.86 12.75
N THR A 527 -5.96 1.83 13.52
CA THR A 527 -6.06 0.42 13.06
C THR A 527 -7.51 0.04 12.73
N THR A 528 -8.46 0.72 13.37
CA THR A 528 -9.88 0.62 13.10
C THR A 528 -10.29 1.24 11.76
N ILE A 529 -9.46 2.06 11.08
CA ILE A 529 -9.74 2.62 9.73
C ILE A 529 -9.63 1.56 8.63
N MET A 530 -8.73 0.59 8.76
CA MET A 530 -8.68 -0.57 7.86
C MET A 530 -9.94 -1.43 8.00
N LEU A 531 -10.41 -1.59 9.24
CA LEU A 531 -11.72 -2.16 9.55
C LEU A 531 -12.88 -1.29 9.03
N ILE A 532 -12.79 0.03 9.03
CA ILE A 532 -13.86 0.90 8.51
C ILE A 532 -13.99 0.81 6.99
N ASN A 533 -12.90 0.71 6.22
CA ASN A 533 -12.98 0.38 4.77
C ASN A 533 -13.56 -1.03 4.56
N TYR A 534 -13.19 -1.96 5.43
CA TYR A 534 -13.77 -3.30 5.54
C TYR A 534 -15.31 -3.27 5.71
N TYR A 535 -15.80 -2.43 6.61
CA TYR A 535 -17.21 -2.25 6.89
C TYR A 535 -17.92 -1.50 5.77
N VAL A 536 -17.27 -0.58 5.06
CA VAL A 536 -17.85 0.11 3.89
C VAL A 536 -18.01 -0.84 2.69
N CYS A 537 -17.10 -1.79 2.51
CA CYS A 537 -17.27 -2.86 1.51
C CYS A 537 -18.29 -3.91 1.92
N VAL A 538 -18.47 -4.16 3.22
CA VAL A 538 -19.59 -4.98 3.70
C VAL A 538 -20.92 -4.21 3.69
N LEU A 539 -20.88 -2.88 3.77
CA LEU A 539 -22.03 -2.01 3.48
C LEU A 539 -22.36 -1.96 1.98
N TRP A 540 -21.37 -2.21 1.12
CA TRP A 540 -21.57 -2.41 -0.32
C TRP A 540 -22.08 -3.83 -0.64
N PHE A 541 -21.57 -4.84 0.06
CA PHE A 541 -22.05 -6.24 0.10
C PHE A 541 -23.52 -6.34 0.50
N LEU A 542 -24.04 -5.37 1.25
CA LEU A 542 -25.42 -5.36 1.70
C LEU A 542 -26.39 -4.47 0.96
N PHE A 543 -25.96 -3.53 0.08
CA PHE A 543 -26.92 -2.48 -0.32
C PHE A 543 -27.27 -2.21 -1.79
N ILE A 544 -26.40 -2.05 -2.80
CA ILE A 544 -26.87 -1.30 -3.99
C ILE A 544 -26.48 -1.92 -5.33
N LYS A 545 -27.25 -2.91 -5.81
CA LYS A 545 -27.74 -2.92 -7.22
C LYS A 545 -28.84 -3.94 -7.59
N LYS A 546 -29.83 -4.21 -6.74
CA LYS A 546 -31.15 -4.69 -7.19
C LYS A 546 -32.22 -4.16 -6.25
N ASN A 547 -33.16 -3.36 -6.78
CA ASN A 547 -34.36 -2.78 -6.16
C ASN A 547 -34.37 -1.28 -5.79
N LEU A 548 -33.49 -0.46 -6.37
CA LEU A 548 -33.67 1.02 -6.37
C LEU A 548 -33.76 1.64 -7.77
N PHE A 549 -34.07 0.81 -8.78
CA PHE A 549 -34.80 1.16 -10.00
C PHE A 549 -35.59 -0.06 -10.47
#